data_AF-A0A978S3K9-F1
#
_entry.id   AF-A0A978S3K9-F1
#
_cell.length_a   1.000
_cell.length_b   1.000
_cell.length_c   1.000
_cell.angle_alpha   90.00
_cell.angle_beta   90.00
_cell.angle_gamma   90.00
#
_symmetry.space_group_name_H-M   'P 1'
#
loop_
_entity.id
_entity.type
_entity.pdbx_description
1 polymer ?
#
loop_
_entity_poly.entity_id
_entity_poly.type
_entity_poly.pdbx_seq_one_letter_code
_entity_poly.pdbx_strand_id
1 'polypeptide(L)'
;MQPSHYPFSAVERAMKVQEVILRAIDGRLKWYQAAEILSLSDRQMRRWKVRYEQQGYDGLFDRRLKRPSPKRVPLQTVRQVLSLYRERYYDFNVLHFHEKLVAEHAMKLSYTWVKAALQTAGLVAKQSRRGPHRKARPRRPLPGMLLHTDASTHAWIPGLEGTQDLIVVLDDANSQVYYAQLVPQESTLTMMAALKSVVQQHGVFCSLYVDRASHFITTRTGQSPHRPQQAQGPTQIERALGQLGIELIPAGSPQARGRMERLWETWQGRLPQELRLAGIQTVAQANAFLQKQWISCHNQTWTVPPEGEGSAFVPYTGHDLDRIFALVHDRGVSPDNCVEFKNQRLQIAPSPWRCSFAKCKVKVYEHLDGTISIGYGPHTLGRYTAQGQLFDAAARSKGQAA
;
A
#
# COMPACT_ATOMS: atom_id res chain seq x y z
N MET A 1 5.31 15.05 49.86
CA MET A 1 6.46 15.28 48.96
C MET A 1 5.90 15.85 47.66
N GLN A 2 6.01 17.17 47.45
CA GLN A 2 5.41 17.82 46.28
C GLN A 2 6.21 17.49 45.00
N PRO A 3 5.55 17.25 43.85
CA PRO A 3 6.23 17.04 42.58
C PRO A 3 6.95 18.33 42.15
N SER A 4 8.27 18.26 42.07
CA SER A 4 9.14 19.39 41.69
C SER A 4 8.91 19.79 40.24
N HIS A 5 8.28 20.96 40.02
CA HIS A 5 8.21 21.60 38.71
C HIS A 5 9.53 22.32 38.40
N TYR A 6 10.13 21.99 37.25
CA TYR A 6 11.31 22.68 36.75
C TYR A 6 10.93 24.09 36.24
N PRO A 7 11.76 25.12 36.45
CA PRO A 7 11.57 26.42 35.81
C PRO A 7 11.86 26.31 34.30
N PHE A 8 10.94 26.83 33.48
CA PHE A 8 10.91 26.70 32.02
C PHE A 8 12.23 27.13 31.34
N SER A 9 12.87 28.19 31.83
CA SER A 9 14.14 28.72 31.29
C SER A 9 15.35 27.80 31.53
N ALA A 10 15.39 27.06 32.64
CA ALA A 10 16.45 26.09 32.90
C ALA A 10 16.30 24.84 32.02
N VAL A 11 15.05 24.47 31.70
CA VAL A 11 14.73 23.39 30.75
C VAL A 11 15.11 23.79 29.33
N GLU A 12 14.79 25.01 28.88
CA GLU A 12 15.19 25.52 27.56
C GLU A 12 16.71 25.58 27.39
N ARG A 13 17.44 26.04 28.42
CA ARG A 13 18.91 26.10 28.38
C ARG A 13 19.55 24.71 28.39
N ALA A 14 19.02 23.77 29.17
CA ALA A 14 19.45 22.38 29.18
C ALA A 14 19.18 21.68 27.84
N MET A 15 18.04 21.95 27.20
CA MET A 15 17.70 21.42 25.87
C MET A 15 18.67 21.94 24.80
N LYS A 16 19.03 23.23 24.83
CA LYS A 16 20.02 23.83 23.90
C LYS A 16 21.43 23.26 24.11
N VAL A 17 21.84 23.08 25.36
CA VAL A 17 23.10 22.42 25.78
C VAL A 17 23.21 21.01 25.22
N GLN A 18 22.16 20.24 25.40
CA GLN A 18 22.11 18.83 25.07
C GLN A 18 22.03 18.59 23.56
N GLU A 19 21.27 19.41 22.84
CA GLU A 19 21.22 19.43 21.36
C GLU A 19 22.61 19.66 20.76
N VAL A 20 23.33 20.65 21.27
CA VAL A 20 24.66 21.01 20.79
C VAL A 20 25.69 19.91 21.10
N ILE A 21 25.55 19.24 22.24
CA ILE A 21 26.46 18.15 22.63
C ILE A 21 26.19 16.88 21.83
N LEU A 22 24.93 16.50 21.61
CA LEU A 22 24.61 15.36 20.74
C LEU A 22 25.07 15.61 19.30
N ARG A 23 24.96 16.84 18.77
CA ARG A 23 25.53 17.20 17.47
C ARG A 23 27.07 17.10 17.43
N ALA A 24 27.74 17.40 18.55
CA ALA A 24 29.19 17.21 18.67
C ALA A 24 29.61 15.74 18.75
N ILE A 25 28.79 14.89 19.39
CA ILE A 25 28.99 13.44 19.48
C ILE A 25 28.72 12.76 18.14
N ASP A 26 27.70 13.22 17.41
CA ASP A 26 27.37 12.79 16.04
C ASP A 26 28.38 13.29 14.99
N GLY A 27 29.36 14.12 15.39
CA GLY A 27 30.40 14.65 14.52
C GLY A 27 29.96 15.76 13.55
N ARG A 28 28.71 16.22 13.65
CA ARG A 28 28.18 17.37 12.88
C ARG A 28 28.75 18.70 13.35
N LEU A 29 29.21 18.74 14.60
CA LEU A 29 29.95 19.87 15.16
C LEU A 29 31.28 19.36 15.71
N LYS A 30 32.33 20.14 15.50
CA LYS A 30 33.55 19.94 16.28
C LYS A 30 33.30 20.45 17.70
N TRP A 31 33.93 19.81 18.69
CA TRP A 31 33.70 20.12 20.11
C TRP A 31 33.94 21.60 20.47
N TYR A 32 34.85 22.29 19.78
CA TYR A 32 35.07 23.73 19.97
C TYR A 32 33.91 24.59 19.43
N GLN A 33 33.32 24.22 18.27
CA GLN A 33 32.14 24.90 17.72
C GLN A 33 30.94 24.73 18.66
N ALA A 34 30.82 23.53 19.25
CA ALA A 34 29.81 23.25 20.25
C ALA A 34 30.04 24.05 21.56
N ALA A 35 31.31 24.32 21.93
CA ALA A 35 31.65 25.21 23.05
C ALA A 35 31.23 26.66 22.76
N GLU A 36 31.50 27.13 21.55
CA GLU A 36 31.16 28.48 21.06
C GLU A 36 29.65 28.73 21.03
N ILE A 37 28.86 27.79 20.48
CA ILE A 37 27.38 27.87 20.42
C ILE A 37 26.76 27.91 21.82
N LEU A 38 27.38 27.25 22.79
CA LEU A 38 26.94 27.23 24.18
C LEU A 38 27.53 28.36 25.03
N SER A 39 28.38 29.20 24.44
CA SER A 39 29.15 30.24 25.14
C SER A 39 29.90 29.68 26.36
N LEU A 40 30.47 28.48 26.21
CA LEU A 40 31.27 27.79 27.22
C LEU A 40 32.73 27.84 26.85
N SER A 41 33.61 27.89 27.86
CA SER A 41 35.04 27.72 27.61
C SER A 41 35.35 26.30 27.12
N ASP A 42 36.37 26.15 26.28
CA ASP A 42 36.86 24.84 25.82
C ASP A 42 37.14 23.88 26.99
N ARG A 43 37.63 24.40 28.12
CA ARG A 43 37.88 23.63 29.34
C ARG A 43 36.58 23.12 29.97
N GLN A 44 35.54 23.94 30.02
CA GLN A 44 34.22 23.51 30.48
C GLN A 44 33.61 22.49 29.51
N MET A 45 33.73 22.70 28.20
CA MET A 45 33.21 21.77 27.21
C MET A 45 33.92 20.41 27.23
N ARG A 46 35.25 20.38 27.41
CA ARG A 46 36.00 19.14 27.64
C ARG A 46 35.56 18.43 28.93
N ARG A 47 35.34 19.17 30.02
CA ARG A 47 34.76 18.60 31.25
C ARG A 47 33.37 18.05 31.01
N TRP A 48 32.55 18.71 30.19
CA TRP A 48 31.21 18.25 29.85
C TRP A 48 31.25 17.00 28.97
N LYS A 49 32.17 16.93 28.00
CA LYS A 49 32.48 15.73 27.22
C LYS A 49 32.86 14.55 28.13
N VAL A 50 33.83 14.73 29.01
CA VAL A 50 34.25 13.70 29.98
C VAL A 50 33.09 13.29 30.89
N ARG A 51 32.28 14.25 31.36
CA ARG A 51 31.10 13.96 32.19
C ARG A 51 30.04 13.18 31.41
N TYR A 52 29.78 13.56 30.17
CA TYR A 52 28.86 12.84 29.29
C TYR A 52 29.38 11.43 28.96
N GLU A 53 30.68 11.27 28.73
CA GLU A 53 31.35 9.97 28.54
C GLU A 53 31.18 9.04 29.75
N GLN A 54 31.23 9.60 30.95
CA GLN A 54 31.08 8.84 32.20
C GLN A 54 29.62 8.63 32.63
N GLN A 55 28.70 9.54 32.27
CA GLN A 55 27.38 9.68 32.90
C GLN A 55 26.21 9.79 31.91
N GLY A 56 26.46 9.77 30.60
CA GLY A 56 25.45 9.90 29.55
C GLY A 56 24.72 11.25 29.56
N TYR A 57 23.47 11.25 29.07
CA TYR A 57 22.59 12.42 28.98
C TYR A 57 22.38 13.16 30.32
N ASP A 58 22.35 12.42 31.44
CA ASP A 58 22.24 12.97 32.79
C ASP A 58 23.48 13.78 33.22
N GLY A 59 24.63 13.60 32.58
CA GLY A 59 25.87 14.36 32.84
C GLY A 59 25.82 15.82 32.36
N LEU A 60 24.79 16.17 31.58
CA LEU A 60 24.54 17.51 31.04
C LEU A 60 23.56 18.33 31.88
N PHE A 61 22.87 17.71 32.85
CA PHE A 61 22.03 18.41 33.82
C PHE A 61 22.85 19.01 34.97
N ASP A 62 22.40 20.15 35.49
CA ASP A 62 23.03 20.80 36.64
C ASP A 62 22.86 19.94 37.92
N ARG A 63 23.98 19.64 38.58
CA ARG A 63 24.08 18.67 39.68
C ARG A 63 24.02 19.27 41.07
N ARG A 64 23.55 20.51 41.22
CA ARG A 64 23.26 21.06 42.55
C ARG A 64 22.22 20.21 43.32
N LEU A 65 21.49 19.30 42.67
CA LEU A 65 20.60 18.32 43.31
C LEU A 65 20.72 16.87 42.70
N LYS A 66 21.64 16.05 43.26
CA LYS A 66 21.67 14.55 43.33
C LYS A 66 22.14 13.68 42.12
N ARG A 67 22.40 12.39 42.45
CA ARG A 67 23.09 11.28 41.73
C ARG A 67 22.40 10.86 40.41
N PRO A 68 23.16 10.42 39.38
CA PRO A 68 22.62 9.98 38.08
C PRO A 68 21.75 8.72 38.18
N SER A 69 20.77 8.59 37.29
CA SER A 69 19.79 7.49 37.32
C SER A 69 20.44 6.12 37.05
N PRO A 70 20.10 5.07 37.82
CA PRO A 70 20.56 3.71 37.55
C PRO A 70 19.97 3.13 36.23
N LYS A 71 18.92 3.75 35.67
CA LYS A 71 18.27 3.33 34.41
C LYS A 71 18.92 3.92 33.14
N ARG A 72 20.21 4.27 33.22
CA ARG A 72 20.96 4.96 32.16
C ARG A 72 21.16 4.06 30.92
N VAL A 73 21.04 4.66 29.74
CA VAL A 73 21.50 4.02 28.49
C VAL A 73 22.99 4.30 28.30
N PRO A 74 23.85 3.27 28.10
CA PRO A 74 25.28 3.46 27.90
C PRO A 74 25.60 4.34 26.69
N LEU A 75 26.66 5.16 26.77
CA LEU A 75 27.09 6.03 25.66
C LEU A 75 27.34 5.25 24.37
N GLN A 76 27.96 4.08 24.47
CA GLN A 76 28.22 3.23 23.32
C GLN A 76 26.91 2.88 22.58
N THR A 77 25.86 2.54 23.33
CA THR A 77 24.52 2.28 22.79
C THR A 77 23.94 3.53 22.13
N VAL A 78 24.10 4.72 22.73
CA VAL A 78 23.64 5.98 22.11
C VAL A 78 24.33 6.23 20.78
N ARG A 79 25.66 6.11 20.73
CA ARG A 79 26.44 6.29 19.49
C ARG A 79 26.02 5.30 18.43
N GLN A 80 25.80 4.04 18.80
CA GLN A 80 25.36 3.01 17.88
C GLN A 80 23.98 3.31 17.30
N VAL A 81 23.01 3.73 18.13
CA VAL A 81 21.67 4.12 17.66
C VAL A 81 21.73 5.28 16.68
N LEU A 82 22.50 6.34 16.99
CA LEU A 82 22.62 7.51 16.12
C LEU A 82 23.33 7.17 14.79
N SER A 83 24.40 6.37 14.83
CA SER A 83 25.12 5.89 13.64
C SER A 83 24.23 5.01 12.76
N LEU A 84 23.50 4.04 13.35
CA LEU A 84 22.55 3.21 12.60
C LEU A 84 21.50 4.05 11.88
N TYR A 85 20.93 5.04 12.56
CA TYR A 85 19.97 5.93 11.92
C TYR A 85 20.62 6.68 10.75
N ARG A 86 21.79 7.28 10.96
CA ARG A 86 22.46 8.10 9.95
C ARG A 86 22.93 7.31 8.72
N GLU A 87 23.44 6.10 8.93
CA GLU A 87 24.13 5.34 7.89
C GLU A 87 23.19 4.40 7.15
N ARG A 88 22.19 3.83 7.84
CA ARG A 88 21.35 2.76 7.29
C ARG A 88 19.86 3.14 7.22
N TYR A 89 19.35 3.86 8.20
CA TYR A 89 17.91 4.13 8.37
C TYR A 89 17.57 5.63 8.28
N TYR A 90 18.31 6.40 7.47
CA TYR A 90 18.31 7.87 7.50
C TYR A 90 16.97 8.51 7.10
N ASP A 91 16.18 7.78 6.32
CA ASP A 91 14.87 8.14 5.77
C ASP A 91 13.71 7.40 6.48
N PHE A 92 13.97 6.69 7.58
CA PHE A 92 12.95 5.99 8.35
C PHE A 92 12.21 6.95 9.28
N ASN A 93 10.91 6.73 9.47
CA ASN A 93 10.22 7.36 10.59
C ASN A 93 10.69 6.75 11.93
N VAL A 94 10.57 7.49 13.03
CA VAL A 94 11.09 7.08 14.35
C VAL A 94 10.53 5.76 14.84
N LEU A 95 9.23 5.52 14.61
CA LEU A 95 8.57 4.30 15.07
C LEU A 95 9.08 3.09 14.30
N HIS A 96 9.17 3.21 12.99
CA HIS A 96 9.72 2.18 12.11
C HIS A 96 11.19 1.87 12.41
N PHE A 97 12.00 2.90 12.64
CA PHE A 97 13.38 2.72 13.08
C PHE A 97 13.46 2.02 14.46
N HIS A 98 12.59 2.39 15.40
CA HIS A 98 12.52 1.73 16.71
C HIS A 98 12.18 0.24 16.59
N GLU A 99 11.21 -0.12 15.75
CA GLU A 99 10.88 -1.51 15.46
C GLU A 99 12.10 -2.26 14.88
N LYS A 100 12.86 -1.65 13.95
CA LYS A 100 14.10 -2.22 13.42
C LYS A 100 15.19 -2.38 14.47
N LEU A 101 15.34 -1.43 15.39
CA LEU A 101 16.29 -1.56 16.51
C LEU A 101 15.98 -2.78 17.38
N VAL A 102 14.70 -3.04 17.64
CA VAL A 102 14.27 -4.19 18.43
C VAL A 102 14.44 -5.49 17.65
N ALA A 103 13.97 -5.55 16.41
CA ALA A 103 13.91 -6.77 15.61
C ALA A 103 15.28 -7.17 15.02
N GLU A 104 16.05 -6.23 14.47
CA GLU A 104 17.30 -6.53 13.75
C GLU A 104 18.55 -6.32 14.62
N HIS A 105 18.49 -5.43 15.62
CA HIS A 105 19.67 -5.08 16.45
C HIS A 105 19.56 -5.52 17.91
N ALA A 106 18.46 -6.21 18.28
CA ALA A 106 18.16 -6.68 19.64
C ALA A 106 18.25 -5.58 20.73
N MET A 107 18.09 -4.31 20.36
CA MET A 107 18.17 -3.18 21.28
C MET A 107 16.81 -2.87 21.90
N LYS A 108 16.63 -3.31 23.15
CA LYS A 108 15.39 -3.09 23.92
C LYS A 108 15.35 -1.70 24.57
N LEU A 109 15.36 -0.67 23.73
CA LEU A 109 15.22 0.73 24.16
C LEU A 109 13.75 1.15 24.11
N SER A 110 13.33 2.10 24.96
CA SER A 110 11.97 2.63 24.89
C SER A 110 11.83 3.55 23.68
N TYR A 111 10.66 3.51 23.03
CA TYR A 111 10.33 4.39 21.91
C TYR A 111 10.50 5.88 22.26
N THR A 112 10.06 6.27 23.46
CA THR A 112 10.18 7.65 23.96
C THR A 112 11.64 8.10 24.05
N TRP A 113 12.53 7.22 24.48
CA TRP A 113 13.97 7.50 24.55
C TRP A 113 14.56 7.64 23.14
N VAL A 114 14.27 6.71 22.23
CA VAL A 114 14.78 6.76 20.84
C VAL A 114 14.32 8.03 20.15
N LYS A 115 13.03 8.38 20.28
CA LYS A 115 12.48 9.62 19.74
C LYS A 115 13.19 10.86 20.28
N ALA A 116 13.37 10.94 21.61
CA ALA A 116 14.05 12.07 22.23
C ALA A 116 15.51 12.17 21.77
N ALA A 117 16.22 11.04 21.68
CA ALA A 117 17.61 10.98 21.22
C ALA A 117 17.75 11.49 19.78
N LEU A 118 16.92 11.01 18.85
CA LEU A 118 16.96 11.44 17.44
C LEU A 118 16.56 12.91 17.26
N GLN A 119 15.52 13.37 17.95
CA GLN A 119 15.09 14.77 17.88
C GLN A 119 16.15 15.71 18.45
N THR A 120 16.75 15.34 19.58
CA THR A 120 17.83 16.12 20.20
C THR A 120 19.07 16.15 19.30
N ALA A 121 19.41 15.05 18.63
CA ALA A 121 20.52 15.02 17.69
C ALA A 121 20.26 15.83 16.41
N GLY A 122 19.03 16.34 16.21
CA GLY A 122 18.63 17.02 14.98
C GLY A 122 18.52 16.07 13.78
N LEU A 123 18.32 14.78 14.03
CA LEU A 123 18.09 13.77 12.99
C LEU A 123 16.62 13.71 12.57
N VAL A 124 15.71 14.10 13.46
CA VAL A 124 14.26 14.10 13.22
C VAL A 124 13.63 15.40 13.71
N ALA A 125 12.78 16.02 12.89
CA ALA A 125 12.05 17.22 13.28
C ALA A 125 10.94 16.94 14.32
N LYS A 126 10.60 17.94 15.13
CA LYS A 126 9.41 17.90 15.99
C LYS A 126 8.18 18.20 15.13
N GLN A 127 7.23 17.27 15.07
CA GLN A 127 5.97 17.45 14.35
C GLN A 127 4.99 18.34 15.15
N SER A 128 4.19 19.14 14.43
CA SER A 128 3.11 19.95 15.00
C SER A 128 1.91 19.08 15.43
N ARG A 129 1.04 19.62 16.28
CA ARG A 129 -0.18 18.94 16.76
C ARG A 129 -1.11 18.62 15.59
N ARG A 130 -1.71 17.42 15.64
CA ARG A 130 -2.71 16.96 14.67
C ARG A 130 -3.98 17.82 14.76
N GLY A 131 -4.62 17.98 13.60
CA GLY A 131 -5.86 18.73 13.41
C GLY A 131 -7.09 18.13 14.12
N PRO A 132 -8.29 18.68 13.86
CA PRO A 132 -9.48 18.46 14.68
C PRO A 132 -9.95 17.01 14.74
N HIS A 133 -10.58 16.67 15.87
CA HIS A 133 -11.19 15.37 16.14
C HIS A 133 -12.28 15.04 15.11
N ARG A 134 -12.18 13.87 14.46
CA ARG A 134 -13.17 13.38 13.48
C ARG A 134 -13.80 12.08 13.96
N LYS A 135 -15.08 11.89 13.65
CA LYS A 135 -15.85 10.68 14.04
C LYS A 135 -15.54 9.54 13.06
N ALA A 136 -15.16 8.38 13.59
CA ALA A 136 -14.87 7.19 12.79
C ALA A 136 -16.17 6.46 12.39
N ARG A 137 -16.21 5.91 11.17
CA ARG A 137 -17.23 4.92 10.76
C ARG A 137 -16.92 3.58 11.48
N PRO A 138 -17.93 2.88 12.03
CA PRO A 138 -17.72 1.52 12.56
C PRO A 138 -17.23 0.56 11.47
N ARG A 139 -16.55 -0.52 11.88
CA ARG A 139 -16.10 -1.60 10.98
C ARG A 139 -17.29 -2.49 10.63
N ARG A 140 -17.25 -3.16 9.48
CA ARG A 140 -18.14 -4.31 9.26
C ARG A 140 -17.76 -5.43 10.24
N PRO A 141 -18.73 -6.22 10.72
CA PRO A 141 -18.46 -7.21 11.76
C PRO A 141 -17.65 -8.40 11.24
N LEU A 142 -17.86 -8.83 10.00
CA LEU A 142 -17.19 -9.98 9.41
C LEU A 142 -16.25 -9.59 8.25
N PRO A 143 -15.08 -10.23 8.13
CA PRO A 143 -14.24 -10.16 6.93
C PRO A 143 -15.03 -10.52 5.66
N GLY A 144 -14.71 -9.89 4.54
CA GLY A 144 -15.40 -10.10 3.26
C GLY A 144 -16.76 -9.43 3.12
N MET A 145 -17.26 -8.74 4.14
CA MET A 145 -18.51 -7.96 3.98
C MET A 145 -18.30 -6.68 3.17
N LEU A 146 -17.15 -6.03 3.32
CA LEU A 146 -16.81 -4.79 2.63
C LEU A 146 -15.30 -4.72 2.42
N LEU A 147 -14.88 -4.72 1.16
CA LEU A 147 -13.48 -4.48 0.78
C LEU A 147 -13.34 -3.05 0.26
N HIS A 148 -12.25 -2.39 0.61
CA HIS A 148 -11.84 -1.12 0.02
C HIS A 148 -10.80 -1.41 -1.04
N THR A 149 -10.92 -0.77 -2.20
CA THR A 149 -9.83 -0.73 -3.17
C THR A 149 -9.48 0.72 -3.52
N ASP A 150 -8.20 0.95 -3.70
CA ASP A 150 -7.65 2.25 -4.04
C ASP A 150 -6.27 2.09 -4.67
N ALA A 151 -5.88 3.09 -5.45
CA ALA A 151 -4.54 3.19 -6.00
C ALA A 151 -3.87 4.45 -5.47
N SER A 152 -2.60 4.35 -5.11
CA SER A 152 -1.82 5.50 -4.69
C SER A 152 -0.60 5.68 -5.58
N THR A 153 -0.55 6.82 -6.25
CA THR A 153 0.61 7.29 -7.02
C THR A 153 1.68 7.80 -6.08
N HIS A 154 2.86 7.17 -6.10
CA HIS A 154 4.00 7.59 -5.29
C HIS A 154 5.32 7.13 -5.93
N ALA A 155 6.43 7.70 -5.47
CA ALA A 155 7.77 7.20 -5.76
C ALA A 155 8.07 5.98 -4.88
N TRP A 156 7.38 4.87 -5.16
CA TRP A 156 7.42 3.68 -4.32
C TRP A 156 8.79 3.00 -4.30
N ILE A 157 9.50 3.01 -5.43
CA ILE A 157 10.83 2.41 -5.57
C ILE A 157 11.86 3.53 -5.61
N PRO A 158 12.68 3.71 -4.56
CA PRO A 158 13.67 4.77 -4.54
C PRO A 158 14.69 4.64 -5.68
N GLY A 159 14.90 5.73 -6.41
CA GLY A 159 15.86 5.78 -7.53
C GLY A 159 15.31 5.28 -8.87
N LEU A 160 14.08 4.77 -8.93
CA LEU A 160 13.41 4.49 -10.20
C LEU A 160 12.78 5.80 -10.74
N GLU A 161 13.01 6.09 -12.02
CA GLU A 161 12.42 7.27 -12.65
C GLU A 161 10.90 7.12 -12.83
N GLY A 162 10.17 8.20 -12.54
CA GLY A 162 8.71 8.23 -12.62
C GLY A 162 8.01 7.68 -11.37
N THR A 163 6.69 7.92 -11.30
CA THR A 163 5.82 7.39 -10.25
C THR A 163 5.09 6.16 -10.75
N GLN A 164 4.82 5.23 -9.84
CA GLN A 164 3.99 4.06 -10.10
C GLN A 164 2.74 4.14 -9.25
N ASP A 165 1.70 3.43 -9.68
CA ASP A 165 0.48 3.28 -8.89
C ASP A 165 0.56 1.96 -8.13
N LEU A 166 0.41 2.04 -6.81
CA LEU A 166 0.25 0.86 -5.96
C LEU A 166 -1.24 0.63 -5.73
N ILE A 167 -1.77 -0.45 -6.30
CA ILE A 167 -3.14 -0.88 -6.08
C ILE A 167 -3.18 -1.73 -4.82
N VAL A 168 -4.11 -1.44 -3.90
CA VAL A 168 -4.34 -2.26 -2.70
C VAL A 168 -5.82 -2.60 -2.53
N VAL A 169 -6.10 -3.86 -2.17
CA VAL A 169 -7.41 -4.30 -1.68
C VAL A 169 -7.33 -4.61 -0.19
N LEU A 170 -8.11 -3.88 0.61
CA LEU A 170 -8.10 -3.86 2.07
C LEU A 170 -9.48 -4.26 2.62
N ASP A 171 -9.52 -5.12 3.63
CA ASP A 171 -10.77 -5.47 4.32
C ASP A 171 -11.17 -4.41 5.37
N ASP A 172 -12.44 -4.00 5.35
CA ASP A 172 -12.99 -3.04 6.31
C ASP A 172 -13.04 -3.57 7.75
N ALA A 173 -13.29 -4.87 7.91
CA ALA A 173 -13.52 -5.52 9.19
C ALA A 173 -12.24 -5.59 10.02
N ASN A 174 -11.16 -6.14 9.45
CA ASN A 174 -9.92 -6.42 10.18
C ASN A 174 -8.70 -5.61 9.68
N SER A 175 -8.85 -4.78 8.64
CA SER A 175 -7.73 -4.08 7.99
C SER A 175 -6.66 -4.99 7.38
N GLN A 176 -7.04 -6.24 7.07
CA GLN A 176 -6.20 -7.17 6.34
C GLN A 176 -6.10 -6.75 4.87
N VAL A 177 -4.91 -6.81 4.31
CA VAL A 177 -4.67 -6.61 2.89
C VAL A 177 -4.70 -7.96 2.19
N TYR A 178 -5.58 -8.11 1.21
CA TYR A 178 -5.69 -9.30 0.36
C TYR A 178 -4.89 -9.17 -0.93
N TYR A 179 -4.64 -7.94 -1.37
CA TYR A 179 -3.91 -7.70 -2.61
C TYR A 179 -3.10 -6.42 -2.54
N ALA A 180 -1.87 -6.47 -3.06
CA ALA A 180 -1.07 -5.28 -3.33
C ALA A 180 -0.20 -5.50 -4.58
N GLN A 181 -0.23 -4.57 -5.53
CA GLN A 181 0.64 -4.63 -6.70
C GLN A 181 0.98 -3.23 -7.23
N LEU A 182 2.26 -3.02 -7.51
CA LEU A 182 2.74 -1.89 -8.30
C LEU A 182 2.48 -2.13 -9.78
N VAL A 183 1.86 -1.14 -10.41
CA VAL A 183 1.61 -1.09 -11.84
C VAL A 183 2.11 0.25 -12.40
N PRO A 184 2.44 0.32 -13.70
CA PRO A 184 2.85 1.59 -14.31
C PRO A 184 1.79 2.69 -14.15
N GLN A 185 0.52 2.32 -14.34
CA GLN A 185 -0.63 3.20 -14.14
C GLN A 185 -1.87 2.37 -13.80
N GLU A 186 -2.71 2.90 -12.92
CA GLU A 186 -4.05 2.37 -12.66
C GLU A 186 -4.92 2.39 -13.92
N SER A 187 -5.62 1.30 -14.17
CA SER A 187 -6.52 1.13 -15.30
C SER A 187 -7.60 0.12 -14.97
N THR A 188 -8.63 0.05 -15.82
CA THR A 188 -9.68 -0.99 -15.73
C THR A 188 -9.09 -2.40 -15.66
N LEU A 189 -8.06 -2.69 -16.47
CA LEU A 189 -7.42 -4.00 -16.54
C LEU A 189 -6.65 -4.35 -15.27
N THR A 190 -5.89 -3.40 -14.72
CA THR A 190 -5.10 -3.64 -13.51
C THR A 190 -5.99 -3.80 -12.28
N MET A 191 -7.10 -3.05 -12.21
CA MET A 191 -8.10 -3.23 -11.15
C MET A 191 -8.88 -4.55 -11.30
N MET A 192 -9.25 -4.95 -12.52
CA MET A 192 -9.85 -6.27 -12.76
C MET A 192 -8.91 -7.40 -12.36
N ALA A 193 -7.60 -7.29 -12.62
CA ALA A 193 -6.62 -8.27 -12.20
C ALA A 193 -6.54 -8.37 -10.66
N ALA A 194 -6.54 -7.24 -9.96
CA ALA A 194 -6.57 -7.20 -8.50
C ALA A 194 -7.80 -7.91 -7.92
N LEU A 195 -9.00 -7.54 -8.41
CA LEU A 195 -10.26 -8.13 -7.96
C LEU A 195 -10.37 -9.62 -8.29
N LYS A 196 -9.95 -10.02 -9.50
CA LYS A 196 -9.88 -11.42 -9.90
C LYS A 196 -8.99 -12.22 -8.97
N SER A 197 -7.81 -11.71 -8.63
CA SER A 197 -6.87 -12.37 -7.72
C SER A 197 -7.50 -12.59 -6.34
N VAL A 198 -8.17 -11.56 -5.80
CA VAL A 198 -8.88 -11.67 -4.50
C VAL A 198 -9.98 -12.73 -4.56
N VAL A 199 -10.82 -12.73 -5.60
CA VAL A 199 -11.89 -13.72 -5.75
C VAL A 199 -11.34 -15.14 -5.93
N GLN A 200 -10.23 -15.30 -6.64
CA GLN A 200 -9.56 -16.59 -6.83
C GLN A 200 -8.98 -17.15 -5.52
N GLN A 201 -8.40 -16.30 -4.69
CA GLN A 201 -7.70 -16.74 -3.47
C GLN A 201 -8.60 -16.84 -2.25
N HIS A 202 -9.60 -15.96 -2.14
CA HIS A 202 -10.43 -15.83 -0.93
C HIS A 202 -11.91 -16.13 -1.19
N GLY A 203 -12.37 -16.11 -2.44
CA GLY A 203 -13.78 -16.27 -2.81
C GLY A 203 -14.50 -14.94 -3.07
N VAL A 204 -15.80 -15.03 -3.36
CA VAL A 204 -16.69 -13.90 -3.59
C VAL A 204 -16.99 -13.21 -2.25
N PHE A 205 -16.86 -11.89 -2.22
CA PHE A 205 -17.15 -11.03 -1.07
C PHE A 205 -18.42 -10.19 -1.32
N CYS A 206 -19.01 -9.59 -0.29
CA CYS A 206 -20.34 -8.97 -0.44
C CYS A 206 -20.31 -7.64 -1.19
N SER A 207 -19.38 -6.74 -0.84
CA SER A 207 -19.38 -5.39 -1.41
C SER A 207 -17.98 -4.78 -1.56
N LEU A 208 -17.80 -3.97 -2.60
CA LEU A 208 -16.57 -3.26 -2.93
C LEU A 208 -16.78 -1.75 -2.74
N TYR A 209 -15.96 -1.12 -1.92
CA TYR A 209 -15.90 0.30 -1.68
C TYR A 209 -14.80 0.95 -2.52
N VAL A 210 -15.19 1.88 -3.39
CA VAL A 210 -14.31 2.51 -4.39
C VAL A 210 -14.45 4.03 -4.34
N ASP A 211 -13.52 4.76 -4.94
CA ASP A 211 -13.82 6.14 -5.35
C ASP A 211 -14.71 6.18 -6.60
N ARG A 212 -15.01 7.40 -7.03
CA ARG A 212 -15.81 7.67 -8.22
C ARG A 212 -14.93 7.79 -9.47
N ALA A 213 -13.80 7.07 -9.54
CA ALA A 213 -13.01 7.04 -10.76
C ALA A 213 -13.83 6.45 -11.92
N SER A 214 -13.56 6.94 -13.13
CA SER A 214 -14.37 6.66 -14.33
C SER A 214 -14.35 5.18 -14.76
N HIS A 215 -13.34 4.42 -14.35
CA HIS A 215 -13.26 2.99 -14.62
C HIS A 215 -14.15 2.15 -13.71
N PHE A 216 -14.55 2.68 -12.54
CA PHE A 216 -15.55 2.05 -11.68
C PHE A 216 -16.96 2.45 -12.08
N ILE A 217 -17.23 3.75 -12.23
CA ILE A 217 -18.59 4.25 -12.43
C ILE A 217 -18.63 5.26 -13.56
N THR A 218 -19.69 5.19 -14.36
CA THR A 218 -19.98 6.18 -15.39
C THR A 218 -20.44 7.50 -14.74
N THR A 219 -19.55 8.47 -14.61
CA THR A 219 -19.82 9.78 -13.97
C THR A 219 -20.45 10.84 -14.89
N ARG A 220 -20.75 10.52 -16.16
CA ARG A 220 -21.35 11.48 -17.10
C ARG A 220 -22.87 11.59 -16.95
N THR A 221 -23.30 12.47 -16.04
CA THR A 221 -24.66 13.05 -16.01
C THR A 221 -24.70 14.41 -16.73
N GLY A 222 -24.17 14.49 -17.95
CA GLY A 222 -24.26 15.70 -18.78
C GLY A 222 -25.45 15.60 -19.73
N GLN A 223 -26.51 16.37 -19.48
CA GLN A 223 -27.56 16.62 -20.48
C GLN A 223 -26.98 17.54 -21.57
N SER A 224 -26.57 16.96 -22.70
CA SER A 224 -26.36 17.77 -23.92
C SER A 224 -27.67 17.77 -24.72
N PRO A 225 -28.25 18.95 -25.05
CA PRO A 225 -29.49 19.06 -25.82
C PRO A 225 -29.44 18.39 -27.21
N HIS A 226 -28.24 18.10 -27.72
CA HIS A 226 -28.01 17.62 -29.08
C HIS A 226 -27.74 16.11 -29.21
N ARG A 227 -27.80 15.35 -28.09
CA ARG A 227 -27.61 13.89 -28.13
C ARG A 227 -28.59 13.23 -27.15
N PRO A 228 -29.72 12.66 -27.61
CA PRO A 228 -30.61 11.90 -26.73
C PRO A 228 -29.78 10.79 -26.07
N GLN A 229 -29.81 10.78 -24.73
CA GLN A 229 -29.02 9.90 -23.89
C GLN A 229 -29.34 8.43 -24.22
N GLN A 230 -28.44 7.74 -24.90
CA GLN A 230 -28.33 6.30 -24.65
C GLN A 230 -27.77 6.19 -23.25
N ALA A 231 -28.56 5.68 -22.31
CA ALA A 231 -28.07 5.27 -21.00
C ALA A 231 -26.82 4.41 -21.23
N GLN A 232 -25.65 4.95 -20.91
CA GLN A 232 -24.41 4.22 -21.08
C GLN A 232 -24.50 3.01 -20.14
N GLY A 233 -24.31 1.82 -20.71
CA GLY A 233 -24.33 0.58 -19.94
C GLY A 233 -23.30 0.58 -18.81
N PRO A 234 -23.37 -0.38 -17.89
CA PRO A 234 -22.44 -0.47 -16.77
C PRO A 234 -20.99 -0.50 -17.27
N THR A 235 -20.06 0.02 -16.46
CA THR A 235 -18.63 -0.12 -16.72
C THR A 235 -18.24 -1.61 -16.78
N GLN A 236 -17.06 -1.91 -17.35
CA GLN A 236 -16.59 -3.28 -17.42
C GLN A 236 -16.43 -3.89 -16.01
N ILE A 237 -16.03 -3.09 -15.01
CA ILE A 237 -15.90 -3.53 -13.62
C ILE A 237 -17.27 -3.73 -12.99
N GLU A 238 -18.20 -2.78 -13.13
CA GLU A 238 -19.59 -2.93 -12.67
C GLU A 238 -20.23 -4.20 -13.23
N ARG A 239 -20.04 -4.46 -14.53
CA ARG A 239 -20.49 -5.69 -15.19
C ARG A 239 -19.91 -6.94 -14.54
N ALA A 240 -18.59 -6.97 -14.33
CA ALA A 240 -17.91 -8.13 -13.75
C ALA A 240 -18.37 -8.40 -12.31
N LEU A 241 -18.47 -7.36 -11.49
CA LEU A 241 -18.94 -7.46 -10.11
C LEU A 241 -20.40 -7.88 -10.02
N GLY A 242 -21.26 -7.33 -10.88
CA GLY A 242 -22.67 -7.71 -10.96
C GLY A 242 -22.88 -9.19 -11.32
N GLN A 243 -22.03 -9.76 -12.19
CA GLN A 243 -22.06 -11.20 -12.50
C GLN A 243 -21.68 -12.09 -11.31
N LEU A 244 -20.88 -11.56 -10.38
CA LEU A 244 -20.49 -12.24 -9.15
C LEU A 244 -21.45 -11.95 -7.97
N GLY A 245 -22.44 -11.08 -8.15
CA GLY A 245 -23.31 -10.62 -7.07
C GLY A 245 -22.63 -9.72 -6.05
N ILE A 246 -21.51 -9.09 -6.42
CA ILE A 246 -20.76 -8.16 -5.55
C ILE A 246 -21.32 -6.75 -5.73
N GLU A 247 -21.75 -6.12 -4.63
CA GLU A 247 -22.28 -4.75 -4.64
C GLU A 247 -21.14 -3.72 -4.77
N LEU A 248 -21.20 -2.82 -5.75
CA LEU A 248 -20.27 -1.71 -5.89
C LEU A 248 -20.79 -0.47 -5.15
N ILE A 249 -20.02 0.03 -4.18
CA ILE A 249 -20.37 1.18 -3.34
C ILE A 249 -19.41 2.34 -3.62
N PRO A 250 -19.82 3.37 -4.39
CA PRO A 250 -19.03 4.59 -4.54
C PRO A 250 -18.91 5.38 -3.25
N ALA A 251 -17.71 5.92 -3.01
CA ALA A 251 -17.51 6.91 -1.97
C ALA A 251 -18.38 8.16 -2.24
N GLY A 252 -19.23 8.50 -1.27
CA GLY A 252 -20.04 9.73 -1.31
C GLY A 252 -19.27 10.98 -0.90
N SER A 253 -18.10 10.82 -0.25
CA SER A 253 -17.24 11.91 0.18
C SER A 253 -15.80 11.41 0.42
N PRO A 254 -14.76 12.25 0.25
CA PRO A 254 -13.37 11.91 0.61
C PRO A 254 -13.25 11.40 2.05
N GLN A 255 -14.03 11.98 2.95
CA GLN A 255 -14.03 11.71 4.40
C GLN A 255 -14.41 10.27 4.75
N ALA A 256 -15.07 9.54 3.84
CA ALA A 256 -15.45 8.14 4.04
C ALA A 256 -14.32 7.15 3.66
N ARG A 257 -13.16 7.61 3.16
CA ARG A 257 -11.99 6.78 2.79
C ARG A 257 -10.94 6.63 3.90
N GLY A 258 -11.21 7.09 5.12
CA GLY A 258 -10.21 7.21 6.19
C GLY A 258 -9.49 5.92 6.63
N ARG A 259 -9.94 4.71 6.25
CA ARG A 259 -9.16 3.48 6.48
C ARG A 259 -8.02 3.35 5.48
N MET A 260 -8.33 3.57 4.21
CA MET A 260 -7.34 3.54 3.13
C MET A 260 -6.34 4.70 3.26
N GLU A 261 -6.78 5.89 3.67
CA GLU A 261 -5.87 7.01 3.96
C GLU A 261 -4.83 6.65 5.03
N ARG A 262 -5.24 5.99 6.12
CA ARG A 262 -4.32 5.54 7.17
C ARG A 262 -3.35 4.46 6.69
N LEU A 263 -3.82 3.58 5.80
CA LEU A 263 -2.95 2.61 5.14
C LEU A 263 -1.87 3.36 4.34
N TRP A 264 -2.26 4.33 3.52
CA TRP A 264 -1.33 5.11 2.71
C TRP A 264 -0.34 5.91 3.55
N GLU A 265 -0.79 6.57 4.63
CA GLU A 265 0.11 7.25 5.58
C GLU A 265 1.18 6.29 6.12
N THR A 266 0.80 5.05 6.40
CA THR A 266 1.70 4.03 6.93
C THR A 266 2.64 3.50 5.86
N TRP A 267 2.12 3.15 4.69
CA TRP A 267 2.88 2.50 3.62
C TRP A 267 3.81 3.49 2.91
N GLN A 268 3.36 4.71 2.59
CA GLN A 268 4.22 5.72 1.97
C GLN A 268 5.40 6.11 2.89
N GLY A 269 5.21 6.05 4.21
CA GLY A 269 6.25 6.34 5.18
C GLY A 269 7.16 5.16 5.58
N ARG A 270 6.96 3.97 4.99
CA ARG A 270 7.69 2.74 5.38
C ARG A 270 8.10 1.83 4.20
N LEU A 271 7.20 1.59 3.25
CA LEU A 271 7.43 0.66 2.15
C LEU A 271 8.60 1.09 1.25
N PRO A 272 8.72 2.36 0.81
CA PRO A 272 9.89 2.79 0.03
C PRO A 272 11.22 2.54 0.75
N GLN A 273 11.25 2.77 2.06
CA GLN A 273 12.41 2.55 2.90
C GLN A 273 12.79 1.06 3.01
N GLU A 274 11.80 0.17 3.08
CA GLU A 274 12.01 -1.28 3.14
C GLU A 274 12.47 -1.84 1.79
N LEU A 275 11.90 -1.35 0.69
CA LEU A 275 12.36 -1.69 -0.67
C LEU A 275 13.82 -1.24 -0.88
N ARG A 276 14.17 -0.04 -0.42
CA ARG A 276 15.56 0.45 -0.43
C ARG A 276 16.48 -0.45 0.37
N LEU A 277 16.08 -0.81 1.60
CA LEU A 277 16.88 -1.65 2.48
C LEU A 277 17.09 -3.06 1.89
N ALA A 278 16.11 -3.57 1.14
CA ALA A 278 16.20 -4.82 0.41
C ALA A 278 16.97 -4.71 -0.93
N GLY A 279 17.43 -3.52 -1.32
CA GLY A 279 18.16 -3.29 -2.58
C GLY A 279 17.31 -3.47 -3.84
N ILE A 280 15.99 -3.29 -3.74
CA ILE A 280 15.05 -3.50 -4.85
C ILE A 280 15.01 -2.28 -5.76
N GLN A 281 15.19 -2.50 -7.07
CA GLN A 281 15.28 -1.43 -8.07
C GLN A 281 14.26 -1.57 -9.21
N THR A 282 13.49 -2.65 -9.26
CA THR A 282 12.55 -2.93 -10.35
C THR A 282 11.14 -3.20 -9.84
N VAL A 283 10.14 -2.86 -10.65
CA VAL A 283 8.72 -3.13 -10.35
C VAL A 283 8.46 -4.62 -10.13
N ALA A 284 9.10 -5.49 -10.92
CA ALA A 284 8.96 -6.94 -10.79
C ALA A 284 9.47 -7.45 -9.43
N GLN A 285 10.66 -7.01 -9.01
CA GLN A 285 11.23 -7.36 -7.70
C GLN A 285 10.37 -6.79 -6.56
N ALA A 286 9.90 -5.54 -6.69
CA ALA A 286 9.04 -4.92 -5.69
C ALA A 286 7.71 -5.66 -5.53
N ASN A 287 7.09 -6.08 -6.63
CA ASN A 287 5.89 -6.93 -6.59
C ASN A 287 6.16 -8.29 -5.94
N ALA A 288 7.30 -8.92 -6.21
CA ALA A 288 7.68 -10.15 -5.54
C ALA A 288 7.87 -9.95 -4.02
N PHE A 289 8.47 -8.84 -3.61
CA PHE A 289 8.63 -8.47 -2.19
C PHE A 289 7.29 -8.20 -1.52
N LEU A 290 6.40 -7.47 -2.20
CA LEU A 290 5.05 -7.19 -1.70
C LEU A 290 4.30 -8.48 -1.36
N GLN A 291 4.30 -9.43 -2.31
CA GLN A 291 3.57 -10.69 -2.19
C GLN A 291 4.20 -11.65 -1.18
N LYS A 292 5.53 -11.77 -1.15
CA LYS A 292 6.22 -12.75 -0.30
C LYS A 292 6.42 -12.29 1.14
N GLN A 293 6.53 -10.98 1.38
CA GLN A 293 6.99 -10.47 2.68
C GLN A 293 6.09 -9.33 3.20
N TRP A 294 5.84 -8.30 2.39
CA TRP A 294 5.20 -7.08 2.89
C TRP A 294 3.75 -7.29 3.34
N ILE A 295 2.93 -7.96 2.52
CA ILE A 295 1.52 -8.21 2.86
C ILE A 295 1.42 -9.04 4.15
N SER A 296 2.25 -10.08 4.30
CA SER A 296 2.29 -10.88 5.53
C SER A 296 2.70 -10.04 6.74
N CYS A 297 3.74 -9.22 6.61
CA CYS A 297 4.19 -8.31 7.66
C CYS A 297 3.08 -7.33 8.06
N HIS A 298 2.41 -6.72 7.08
CA HIS A 298 1.26 -5.84 7.32
C HIS A 298 0.16 -6.56 8.08
N ASN A 299 -0.22 -7.75 7.60
CA ASN A 299 -1.34 -8.52 8.15
C ASN A 299 -1.08 -9.02 9.58
N GLN A 300 0.18 -9.11 10.00
CA GLN A 300 0.57 -9.44 11.38
C GLN A 300 0.66 -8.21 12.29
N THR A 301 0.92 -7.02 11.73
CA THR A 301 1.31 -5.83 12.51
C THR A 301 0.18 -4.81 12.65
N TRP A 302 -0.61 -4.59 11.59
CA TRP A 302 -1.55 -3.46 11.49
C TRP A 302 -3.01 -3.89 11.30
N THR A 303 -3.31 -5.16 11.54
CA THR A 303 -4.68 -5.68 11.57
C THR A 303 -5.29 -5.57 12.95
N VAL A 304 -6.61 -5.69 13.01
CA VAL A 304 -7.38 -5.77 14.26
C VAL A 304 -8.32 -6.98 14.19
N PRO A 305 -8.65 -7.62 15.32
CA PRO A 305 -9.63 -8.69 15.30
C PRO A 305 -10.99 -8.17 14.80
N PRO A 306 -11.68 -8.93 13.91
CA PRO A 306 -13.05 -8.62 13.53
C PRO A 306 -14.00 -8.76 14.73
N GLU A 307 -15.18 -8.13 14.65
CA GLU A 307 -16.18 -8.18 15.72
C GLU A 307 -16.92 -9.53 15.76
N GLY A 308 -17.23 -10.10 14.60
CA GLY A 308 -17.89 -11.39 14.49
C GLY A 308 -16.93 -12.54 14.19
N GLU A 309 -17.37 -13.75 14.51
CA GLU A 309 -16.67 -14.98 14.16
C GLU A 309 -17.00 -15.43 12.73
N GLY A 310 -15.99 -15.94 12.03
CA GLY A 310 -16.14 -16.45 10.66
C GLY A 310 -15.84 -15.43 9.57
N SER A 311 -16.39 -15.66 8.39
CA SER A 311 -16.09 -14.91 7.17
C SER A 311 -17.33 -14.84 6.28
N ALA A 312 -17.55 -13.68 5.64
CA ALA A 312 -18.59 -13.49 4.65
C ALA A 312 -18.13 -13.86 3.22
N PHE A 313 -16.87 -14.30 3.07
CA PHE A 313 -16.39 -14.83 1.80
C PHE A 313 -17.07 -16.16 1.47
N VAL A 314 -17.50 -16.30 0.22
CA VAL A 314 -18.08 -17.54 -0.32
C VAL A 314 -17.14 -18.09 -1.39
N PRO A 315 -16.68 -19.36 -1.29
CA PRO A 315 -15.85 -19.97 -2.33
C PRO A 315 -16.50 -19.87 -3.71
N TYR A 316 -15.76 -19.38 -4.70
CA TYR A 316 -16.28 -19.28 -6.06
C TYR A 316 -16.24 -20.66 -6.74
N THR A 317 -17.41 -21.22 -7.02
CA THR A 317 -17.58 -22.52 -7.71
C THR A 317 -18.06 -22.38 -9.15
N GLY A 318 -18.23 -21.15 -9.64
CA GLY A 318 -18.71 -20.88 -11.00
C GLY A 318 -17.69 -21.22 -12.08
N HIS A 319 -18.15 -21.22 -13.34
CA HIS A 319 -17.30 -21.50 -14.48
C HIS A 319 -16.70 -20.20 -15.06
N ASP A 320 -15.38 -20.20 -15.30
CA ASP A 320 -14.61 -19.23 -16.10
C ASP A 320 -14.56 -17.77 -15.55
N LEU A 321 -13.78 -17.56 -14.49
CA LEU A 321 -13.44 -16.21 -13.98
C LEU A 321 -12.72 -15.34 -15.03
N ASP A 322 -12.01 -15.96 -15.98
CA ASP A 322 -11.28 -15.23 -17.03
C ASP A 322 -12.23 -14.48 -17.95
N ARG A 323 -13.42 -15.05 -18.20
CA ARG A 323 -14.51 -14.37 -18.92
C ARG A 323 -15.18 -13.28 -18.11
N ILE A 324 -15.40 -13.51 -16.81
CA ILE A 324 -16.04 -12.52 -15.94
C ILE A 324 -15.20 -11.25 -15.87
N PHE A 325 -13.88 -11.38 -15.71
CA PHE A 325 -12.93 -10.26 -15.64
C PHE A 325 -12.29 -9.88 -17.00
N ALA A 326 -12.90 -10.25 -18.13
CA ALA A 326 -12.47 -9.79 -19.45
C ALA A 326 -13.10 -8.44 -19.84
N LEU A 327 -12.49 -7.72 -20.78
CA LEU A 327 -13.19 -6.64 -21.47
C LEU A 327 -14.17 -7.26 -22.47
N VAL A 328 -15.45 -6.92 -22.35
CA VAL A 328 -16.51 -7.50 -23.18
C VAL A 328 -16.97 -6.51 -24.24
N HIS A 329 -17.01 -6.97 -25.47
CA HIS A 329 -17.42 -6.19 -26.63
C HIS A 329 -18.49 -6.93 -27.42
N ASP A 330 -19.64 -6.29 -27.65
CA ASP A 330 -20.64 -6.84 -28.56
C ASP A 330 -20.20 -6.62 -30.02
N ARG A 331 -20.24 -7.68 -30.82
CA ARG A 331 -19.88 -7.66 -32.25
C ARG A 331 -20.89 -8.46 -33.06
N GLY A 332 -21.04 -8.08 -34.33
CA GLY A 332 -21.75 -8.88 -35.31
C GLY A 332 -20.78 -9.80 -36.04
N VAL A 333 -21.24 -11.00 -36.38
CA VAL A 333 -20.49 -11.91 -37.24
C VAL A 333 -20.78 -11.56 -38.71
N SER A 334 -19.73 -11.38 -39.50
CA SER A 334 -19.82 -11.12 -40.93
C SER A 334 -20.30 -12.35 -41.72
N PRO A 335 -20.80 -12.20 -42.97
CA PRO A 335 -21.34 -13.32 -43.77
C PRO A 335 -20.37 -14.49 -43.98
N ASP A 336 -19.08 -14.23 -43.91
CA ASP A 336 -17.94 -15.15 -44.01
C ASP A 336 -17.58 -15.84 -42.67
N ASN A 337 -18.43 -15.73 -41.65
CA ASN A 337 -18.19 -16.24 -40.29
C ASN A 337 -16.95 -15.64 -39.60
N CYS A 338 -16.56 -14.41 -39.96
CA CYS A 338 -15.52 -13.67 -39.27
C CYS A 338 -16.08 -12.65 -38.29
N VAL A 339 -15.30 -12.32 -37.26
CA VAL A 339 -15.53 -11.18 -36.38
C VAL A 339 -14.35 -10.23 -36.49
N GLU A 340 -14.63 -8.97 -36.84
CA GLU A 340 -13.61 -7.92 -36.84
C GLU A 340 -13.46 -7.31 -35.45
N PHE A 341 -12.23 -7.30 -34.94
CA PHE A 341 -11.91 -6.75 -33.63
C PHE A 341 -10.49 -6.19 -33.62
N LYS A 342 -10.33 -4.90 -33.26
CA LYS A 342 -9.03 -4.21 -33.19
C LYS A 342 -8.13 -4.43 -34.43
N ASN A 343 -8.71 -4.24 -35.63
CA ASN A 343 -8.04 -4.47 -36.92
C ASN A 343 -7.61 -5.92 -37.19
N GLN A 344 -8.09 -6.88 -36.40
CA GLN A 344 -7.90 -8.30 -36.63
C GLN A 344 -9.19 -8.93 -37.14
N ARG A 345 -9.06 -9.92 -38.01
CA ARG A 345 -10.16 -10.72 -38.54
C ARG A 345 -10.11 -12.10 -37.88
N LEU A 346 -11.04 -12.35 -36.97
CA LEU A 346 -11.11 -13.58 -36.18
C LEU A 346 -12.07 -14.56 -36.86
N GLN A 347 -11.54 -15.58 -37.52
CA GLN A 347 -12.35 -16.61 -38.19
C GLN A 347 -12.95 -17.58 -37.16
N ILE A 348 -14.28 -17.73 -37.16
CA ILE A 348 -14.97 -18.72 -36.34
C ILE A 348 -14.85 -20.09 -37.02
N ALA A 349 -14.43 -21.10 -36.27
CA ALA A 349 -14.35 -22.48 -36.75
C ALA A 349 -15.76 -23.10 -36.92
N PRO A 350 -15.94 -24.07 -37.82
CA PRO A 350 -17.19 -24.80 -37.96
C PRO A 350 -17.64 -25.40 -36.62
N SER A 351 -18.93 -25.28 -36.32
CA SER A 351 -19.52 -25.85 -35.10
C SER A 351 -20.48 -27.00 -35.44
N PRO A 352 -20.47 -28.10 -34.67
CA PRO A 352 -21.37 -29.23 -34.91
C PRO A 352 -22.85 -28.90 -34.67
N TRP A 353 -23.18 -27.92 -33.82
CA TRP A 353 -24.56 -27.61 -33.44
C TRP A 353 -25.20 -26.51 -34.29
N ARG A 354 -24.43 -25.82 -35.14
CA ARG A 354 -24.95 -24.71 -35.95
C ARG A 354 -24.11 -24.55 -37.21
N CYS A 355 -24.78 -24.60 -38.35
CA CYS A 355 -24.17 -24.51 -39.67
C CYS A 355 -23.45 -23.17 -39.94
N SER A 356 -23.97 -22.05 -39.41
CA SER A 356 -23.36 -20.73 -39.59
C SER A 356 -23.74 -19.77 -38.46
N PHE A 357 -22.79 -18.92 -38.07
CA PHE A 357 -22.98 -17.82 -37.13
C PHE A 357 -23.12 -16.47 -37.85
N ALA A 358 -23.12 -16.43 -39.18
CA ALA A 358 -23.30 -15.22 -39.96
C ALA A 358 -24.50 -14.38 -39.45
N LYS A 359 -24.28 -13.06 -39.32
CA LYS A 359 -25.24 -12.06 -38.80
C LYS A 359 -25.66 -12.24 -37.34
N CYS A 360 -25.14 -13.24 -36.62
CA CYS A 360 -25.38 -13.36 -35.18
C CYS A 360 -24.67 -12.26 -34.40
N LYS A 361 -25.26 -11.85 -33.28
CA LYS A 361 -24.56 -11.04 -32.26
C LYS A 361 -23.77 -11.97 -31.36
N VAL A 362 -22.49 -11.68 -31.20
CA VAL A 362 -21.54 -12.44 -30.35
C VAL A 362 -20.86 -11.49 -29.37
N LYS A 363 -20.32 -12.06 -28.31
CA LYS A 363 -19.47 -11.35 -27.35
C LYS A 363 -18.02 -11.70 -27.61
N VAL A 364 -17.19 -10.67 -27.83
CA VAL A 364 -15.74 -10.80 -27.85
C VAL A 364 -15.23 -10.47 -26.44
N TYR A 365 -14.49 -11.39 -25.86
CA TYR A 365 -13.84 -11.26 -24.56
C TYR A 365 -12.36 -11.03 -24.80
N GLU A 366 -11.84 -9.88 -24.42
CA GLU A 366 -10.41 -9.61 -24.34
C GLU A 366 -9.96 -9.89 -22.90
N HIS A 367 -9.20 -10.96 -22.72
CA HIS A 367 -8.75 -11.45 -21.43
C HIS A 367 -7.55 -10.64 -20.91
N LEU A 368 -7.31 -10.70 -19.60
CA LEU A 368 -6.25 -9.94 -18.93
C LEU A 368 -4.83 -10.33 -19.37
N ASP A 369 -4.66 -11.54 -19.93
CA ASP A 369 -3.40 -12.02 -20.51
C ASP A 369 -3.21 -11.59 -21.99
N GLY A 370 -4.17 -10.84 -22.54
CA GLY A 370 -4.19 -10.38 -23.93
C GLY A 370 -4.80 -11.38 -24.92
N THR A 371 -5.18 -12.59 -24.48
CA THR A 371 -5.88 -13.54 -25.35
C THR A 371 -7.31 -13.08 -25.62
N ILE A 372 -7.89 -13.56 -26.71
CA ILE A 372 -9.25 -13.20 -27.14
C ILE A 372 -10.10 -14.45 -27.20
N SER A 373 -11.34 -14.39 -26.74
CA SER A 373 -12.32 -15.45 -27.01
C SER A 373 -13.63 -14.89 -27.55
N ILE A 374 -14.30 -15.69 -28.38
CA ILE A 374 -15.62 -15.35 -28.92
C ILE A 374 -16.64 -16.25 -28.23
N GLY A 375 -17.67 -15.66 -27.63
CA GLY A 375 -18.76 -16.38 -27.02
C GLY A 375 -20.12 -16.09 -27.65
N TYR A 376 -20.97 -17.11 -27.63
CA TYR A 376 -22.36 -17.07 -28.08
C TYR A 376 -23.22 -17.84 -27.08
N GLY A 377 -24.01 -17.11 -26.28
CA GLY A 377 -24.71 -17.69 -25.14
C GLY A 377 -23.71 -18.37 -24.17
N PRO A 378 -23.95 -19.63 -23.76
CA PRO A 378 -23.03 -20.37 -22.89
C PRO A 378 -21.77 -20.88 -23.63
N HIS A 379 -21.76 -20.83 -24.97
CA HIS A 379 -20.74 -21.50 -25.77
C HIS A 379 -19.54 -20.60 -26.10
N THR A 380 -18.35 -21.22 -26.19
CA THR A 380 -17.14 -20.59 -26.73
C THR A 380 -16.96 -21.01 -28.17
N LEU A 381 -17.03 -20.05 -29.11
CA LEU A 381 -16.89 -20.29 -30.55
C LEU A 381 -15.41 -20.40 -30.97
N GLY A 382 -14.50 -19.75 -30.25
CA GLY A 382 -13.07 -19.80 -30.52
C GLY A 382 -12.27 -19.08 -29.45
N ARG A 383 -11.00 -19.48 -29.30
CA ARG A 383 -9.99 -18.75 -28.51
C ARG A 383 -8.84 -18.40 -29.45
N TYR A 384 -8.31 -17.20 -29.30
CA TYR A 384 -7.29 -16.63 -30.18
C TYR A 384 -6.19 -16.00 -29.35
N THR A 385 -4.97 -15.98 -29.89
CA THR A 385 -3.86 -15.21 -29.32
C THR A 385 -4.13 -13.71 -29.40
N ALA A 386 -3.29 -12.90 -28.75
CA ALA A 386 -3.37 -11.44 -28.85
C ALA A 386 -3.20 -10.92 -30.29
N GLN A 387 -2.60 -11.72 -31.17
CA GLN A 387 -2.39 -11.43 -32.60
C GLN A 387 -3.55 -11.96 -33.48
N GLY A 388 -4.59 -12.54 -32.89
CA GLY A 388 -5.77 -13.03 -33.61
C GLY A 388 -5.60 -14.42 -34.22
N GLN A 389 -4.56 -15.17 -33.86
CA GLN A 389 -4.38 -16.55 -34.34
C GLN A 389 -5.20 -17.51 -33.49
N LEU A 390 -5.96 -18.40 -34.11
CA LEU A 390 -6.78 -19.39 -33.41
C LEU A 390 -5.87 -20.36 -32.63
N PHE A 391 -6.18 -20.59 -31.34
CA PHE A 391 -5.56 -21.68 -30.60
C PHE A 391 -6.05 -23.01 -31.18
N ASP A 392 -5.12 -23.86 -31.61
CA ASP A 392 -5.45 -25.16 -32.20
C ASP A 392 -6.35 -25.99 -31.27
N ALA A 393 -7.43 -26.53 -31.84
CA ALA A 393 -8.45 -27.30 -31.12
C ALA A 393 -7.95 -28.64 -30.52
N ALA A 394 -6.67 -28.97 -30.66
CA ALA A 394 -6.07 -30.25 -30.27
C ALA A 394 -5.86 -30.43 -28.74
N ALA A 395 -6.01 -29.39 -27.92
CA ALA A 395 -5.77 -29.49 -26.47
C ALA A 395 -7.01 -29.94 -25.64
N ARG A 396 -8.19 -30.12 -26.26
CA ARG A 396 -9.43 -30.45 -25.53
C ARG A 396 -9.67 -31.94 -25.25
N SER A 397 -8.83 -32.86 -25.76
CA SER A 397 -9.05 -34.30 -25.61
C SER A 397 -8.37 -34.96 -24.40
N LYS A 398 -7.66 -34.23 -23.53
CA LYS A 398 -6.93 -34.83 -22.38
C LYS A 398 -7.43 -34.46 -20.99
N GLY A 399 -8.56 -33.77 -20.85
CA GLY A 399 -9.07 -33.31 -19.54
C GLY A 399 -10.41 -33.90 -19.07
N GLN A 400 -11.03 -34.79 -19.85
CA GLN A 400 -12.28 -35.47 -19.48
C GLN A 400 -12.11 -36.99 -19.63
N ALA A 401 -11.17 -37.53 -18.87
CA ALA A 401 -11.07 -38.95 -18.54
C ALA A 401 -10.07 -39.10 -17.38
N ALA A 402 -10.50 -38.71 -16.18
CA ALA A 402 -10.02 -39.18 -14.89
C ALA A 402 -10.99 -38.76 -13.80
#